data_AF-A0A536VQP7-F1
#
_entry.id   AF-A0A536VQP7-F1
#
_cell.length_a   1.000
_cell.length_b   1.000
_cell.length_c   1.000
_cell.angle_alpha   90.00
_cell.angle_beta   90.00
_cell.angle_gamma   90.00
#
_symmetry.space_group_name_H-M   'P 1'
#
loop_
_entity.id
_entity.type
_entity.pdbx_description
1 polymer ?
#
loop_
_entity_poly.entity_id
_entity_poly.type
_entity_poly.pdbx_seq_one_letter_code
_entity_poly.pdbx_strand_id
1 'polypeptide(L)'
;MVPDDASPVARPEEGIEMSVPKEIGHIVLNVTDVERSTRFYRDVVRFQVSRYRPDGTGAFLTCGVVHHNLALFKAPAGARLVEKGAIGLNHFAFKVESYRALQAAHKRLVEARATIDHIVTTA
;
A
#
# COMPACT_ATOMS: atom_id res chain seq x y z
N MET A 1 18.98 62.93 13.88
CA MET A 1 19.60 61.60 13.68
C MET A 1 19.28 60.79 14.93
N VAL A 2 18.19 60.03 14.88
CA VAL A 2 17.73 59.09 15.91
C VAL A 2 17.81 57.69 15.26
N PRO A 3 18.46 56.70 15.87
CA PRO A 3 18.35 55.31 15.43
C PRO A 3 17.19 54.64 16.18
N ASP A 4 16.41 53.81 15.47
CA ASP A 4 15.93 52.48 15.92
C ASP A 4 14.86 52.00 14.93
N ASP A 5 15.15 50.93 14.21
CA ASP A 5 14.88 49.54 14.61
C ASP A 5 13.55 49.10 13.99
N ALA A 6 13.63 48.85 12.69
CA ALA A 6 12.67 47.98 12.04
C ALA A 6 13.24 46.55 12.06
N SER A 7 13.33 45.95 13.25
CA SER A 7 13.39 44.51 13.37
C SER A 7 12.21 43.90 12.60
N PRO A 8 12.42 42.84 11.81
CA PRO A 8 11.32 42.22 11.08
C PRO A 8 10.31 41.69 12.10
N VAL A 9 9.05 42.15 11.98
CA VAL A 9 7.92 41.57 12.71
C VAL A 9 7.88 40.08 12.36
N ALA A 10 8.26 39.24 13.32
CA ALA A 10 8.09 37.81 13.20
C ALA A 10 6.61 37.54 12.94
N ARG A 11 6.31 36.91 11.81
CA ARG A 11 4.97 36.37 11.58
C ARG A 11 4.75 35.31 12.66
N PRO A 12 3.62 35.32 13.38
CA PRO A 12 3.33 34.23 14.29
C PRO A 12 3.34 32.95 13.46
N GLU A 13 4.18 32.00 13.85
CA GLU A 13 4.11 30.63 13.36
C GLU A 13 2.68 30.17 13.66
N GLU A 14 1.82 30.13 12.65
CA GLU A 14 0.49 29.53 12.74
C GLU A 14 0.73 28.10 13.23
N GLY A 15 0.48 27.88 14.53
CA GLY A 15 0.71 26.61 15.17
C GLY A 15 0.01 25.56 14.34
N ILE A 16 0.77 24.61 13.79
CA ILE A 16 0.21 23.52 12.99
C ILE A 16 -0.78 22.82 13.91
N GLU A 17 -2.07 23.05 13.64
CA GLU A 17 -3.16 22.40 14.36
C GLU A 17 -2.90 20.89 14.32
N MET A 18 -3.00 20.22 15.47
CA MET A 18 -2.64 18.80 15.60
C MET A 18 -3.34 17.97 14.51
N SER A 19 -2.58 17.59 13.48
CA SER A 19 -3.12 16.93 12.30
C SER A 19 -3.50 15.48 12.63
N VAL A 20 -4.71 15.09 12.25
CA VAL A 20 -5.21 13.71 12.38
C VAL A 20 -5.02 12.93 11.08
N PRO A 21 -4.78 11.61 11.12
CA PRO A 21 -4.70 10.79 9.90
C PRO A 21 -5.95 10.96 9.02
N LYS A 22 -5.74 11.16 7.71
CA LYS A 22 -6.84 11.34 6.74
C LYS A 22 -7.18 10.07 6.00
N GLU A 23 -6.18 9.22 5.76
CA GLU A 23 -6.32 7.96 5.03
C GLU A 23 -5.14 7.04 5.34
N ILE A 24 -5.25 5.78 4.90
CA ILE A 24 -4.11 4.86 4.83
C ILE A 24 -3.29 5.25 3.60
N GLY A 25 -2.05 5.71 3.81
CA GLY A 25 -1.17 6.11 2.71
C GLY A 25 -0.74 4.93 1.83
N HIS A 26 -0.10 3.92 2.42
CA HIS A 26 0.32 2.71 1.72
C HIS A 26 0.57 1.55 2.70
N ILE A 27 0.64 0.33 2.16
CA ILE A 27 1.00 -0.89 2.87
C ILE A 27 2.30 -1.43 2.27
N VAL A 28 3.20 -1.91 3.13
CA VAL A 28 4.46 -2.54 2.72
C VAL A 28 4.46 -3.99 3.16
N LEU A 29 4.71 -4.90 2.22
CA LEU A 29 4.81 -6.33 2.49
C LEU A 29 6.21 -6.84 2.18
N ASN A 30 6.74 -7.63 3.10
CA ASN A 30 7.89 -8.49 2.81
C ASN A 30 7.41 -9.74 2.08
N VAL A 31 8.03 -10.03 0.95
CA VAL A 31 7.70 -11.18 0.08
C VAL A 31 8.93 -12.04 -0.16
N THR A 32 8.70 -13.34 -0.33
CA THR A 32 9.78 -14.29 -0.63
C THR A 32 10.27 -14.16 -2.07
N ASP A 33 9.46 -13.64 -2.98
CA ASP A 33 9.82 -13.41 -4.38
C ASP A 33 9.09 -12.15 -4.88
N VAL A 34 9.85 -11.09 -5.17
CA VAL A 34 9.32 -9.78 -5.59
C VAL A 34 8.65 -9.88 -6.95
N GLU A 35 9.27 -10.56 -7.89
CA GLU A 35 8.81 -10.61 -9.27
C GLU A 35 7.53 -11.47 -9.37
N ARG A 36 7.51 -12.65 -8.76
CA ARG A 36 6.30 -13.49 -8.66
C ARG A 36 5.15 -12.74 -7.98
N SER A 37 5.43 -12.04 -6.88
CA SER A 37 4.40 -11.31 -6.13
C SER A 37 3.90 -10.11 -6.94
N THR A 38 4.80 -9.38 -7.61
CA THR A 38 4.42 -8.25 -8.47
C THR A 38 3.50 -8.70 -9.59
N ARG A 39 3.82 -9.81 -10.28
CA ARG A 39 2.93 -10.37 -11.30
C ARG A 39 1.56 -10.74 -10.76
N PHE A 40 1.48 -11.33 -9.57
CA PHE A 40 0.19 -11.62 -8.94
C PHE A 40 -0.64 -10.34 -8.72
N TYR A 41 -0.08 -9.33 -8.06
CA TYR A 41 -0.81 -8.09 -7.79
C TYR A 41 -1.12 -7.29 -9.08
N ARG A 42 -0.23 -7.31 -10.08
CA ARG A 42 -0.43 -6.63 -11.37
C ARG A 42 -1.45 -7.34 -12.25
N ASP A 43 -1.31 -8.63 -12.47
CA ASP A 43 -2.05 -9.35 -13.51
C ASP A 43 -3.39 -9.89 -12.99
N VAL A 44 -3.41 -10.35 -11.74
CA VAL A 44 -4.60 -10.96 -11.11
C VAL A 44 -5.42 -9.92 -10.37
N VAL A 45 -4.78 -9.18 -9.46
CA VAL A 45 -5.45 -8.15 -8.64
C VAL A 45 -5.67 -6.85 -9.42
N ARG A 46 -4.91 -6.63 -10.51
CA ARG A 46 -5.01 -5.47 -11.42
C ARG A 46 -4.47 -4.14 -10.86
N PHE A 47 -3.47 -4.21 -9.99
CA PHE A 47 -2.63 -3.05 -9.69
C PHE A 47 -1.82 -2.60 -10.92
N GLN A 48 -1.49 -1.31 -10.97
CA GLN A 48 -0.49 -0.78 -11.89
C GLN A 48 0.87 -0.72 -11.19
N VAL A 49 1.94 -1.07 -11.88
CA VAL A 49 3.29 -0.90 -11.33
C VAL A 49 3.74 0.53 -11.59
N SER A 50 4.07 1.26 -10.52
CA SER A 50 4.61 2.62 -10.63
C SER A 50 6.13 2.65 -10.73
N ARG A 51 6.81 1.73 -10.04
CA ARG A 51 8.29 1.67 -10.01
C ARG A 51 8.80 0.30 -9.61
N TYR A 52 9.94 -0.10 -10.17
CA TYR A 52 10.81 -1.15 -9.62
C TYR A 52 12.05 -0.53 -8.98
N ARG A 53 12.58 -1.16 -7.92
CA ARG A 53 13.94 -0.83 -7.46
C ARG A 53 14.94 -1.31 -8.51
N PRO A 54 16.01 -0.54 -8.80
CA PRO A 54 17.03 -0.95 -9.77
C PRO A 54 17.73 -2.27 -9.43
N ASP A 55 17.82 -2.61 -8.15
CA ASP A 55 18.43 -3.84 -7.63
C ASP A 55 17.49 -5.06 -7.67
N GLY A 56 16.25 -4.91 -8.13
CA GLY A 56 15.24 -5.97 -8.18
C GLY A 56 14.69 -6.40 -6.81
N THR A 57 15.08 -5.73 -5.72
CA THR A 57 14.66 -6.11 -4.35
C THR A 57 13.33 -5.52 -3.94
N GLY A 58 12.69 -4.72 -4.79
CA GLY A 58 11.35 -4.23 -4.52
C GLY A 58 10.59 -3.69 -5.71
N ALA A 59 9.27 -3.63 -5.55
CA ALA A 59 8.33 -3.10 -6.51
C ALA A 59 7.27 -2.25 -5.81
N PHE A 60 6.83 -1.19 -6.47
CA PHE A 60 5.82 -0.24 -5.99
C PHE A 60 4.62 -0.30 -6.93
N LEU A 61 3.44 -0.48 -6.35
CA LEU A 61 2.18 -0.68 -7.06
C LEU A 61 1.14 0.33 -6.60
N THR A 62 0.34 0.83 -7.54
CA THR A 62 -0.67 1.87 -7.32
C THR A 62 -2.04 1.47 -7.87
N CYS A 63 -3.09 1.99 -7.24
CA CYS A 63 -4.45 2.01 -7.78
C CYS A 63 -4.64 3.14 -8.81
N GLY A 64 -3.64 4.00 -9.02
CA GLY A 64 -3.60 5.03 -10.08
C GLY A 64 -3.68 6.49 -9.59
N VAL A 65 -3.96 6.74 -8.30
CA VAL A 65 -4.18 8.10 -7.77
C VAL A 65 -2.91 8.68 -7.13
N VAL A 66 -2.18 7.86 -6.37
CA VAL A 66 -0.96 8.25 -5.65
C VAL A 66 0.24 7.47 -6.17
N HIS A 67 1.46 7.85 -5.78
CA HIS A 67 2.68 7.17 -6.25
C HIS A 67 2.65 5.65 -6.01
N HIS A 68 2.15 5.20 -4.86
CA HIS A 68 1.91 3.78 -4.57
C HIS A 68 0.96 3.60 -3.41
N ASN A 69 0.20 2.51 -3.44
CA ASN A 69 -0.63 2.05 -2.32
C ASN A 69 -0.07 0.75 -1.73
N LEU A 70 0.70 -0.02 -2.51
CA LEU A 70 1.34 -1.27 -2.10
C LEU A 70 2.82 -1.25 -2.49
N ALA A 71 3.71 -1.52 -1.55
CA ALA A 71 5.11 -1.81 -1.81
C ALA A 71 5.44 -3.25 -1.44
N LEU A 72 6.21 -3.92 -2.29
CA LEU A 72 6.70 -5.28 -2.09
C LEU A 72 8.22 -5.20 -1.95
N PHE A 73 8.77 -5.75 -0.87
CA PHE A 73 10.22 -5.88 -0.69
C PHE A 73 10.61 -7.33 -0.48
N LYS A 74 11.77 -7.72 -1.01
CA LYS A 74 12.35 -9.03 -0.77
C LYS A 74 12.64 -9.17 0.72
N ALA A 75 12.06 -10.18 1.35
CA ALA A 75 12.37 -10.51 2.75
C ALA A 75 13.87 -10.89 2.89
N PRO A 76 14.51 -10.56 4.02
CA PRO A 76 15.87 -11.01 4.32
C PRO A 76 15.99 -12.55 4.24
N ALA A 77 17.19 -13.03 3.90
CA ALA A 77 17.48 -14.46 3.95
C ALA A 77 17.24 -15.01 5.37
N GLY A 78 16.54 -16.13 5.48
CA GLY A 78 16.20 -16.76 6.77
C GLY A 78 15.02 -16.12 7.51
N ALA A 79 14.31 -15.16 6.91
CA ALA A 79 13.09 -14.61 7.52
C ALA A 79 12.05 -15.71 7.78
N ARG A 80 11.51 -15.75 9.01
CA ARG A 80 10.47 -16.71 9.41
C ARG A 80 9.15 -16.36 8.72
N LEU A 81 8.45 -17.38 8.22
CA LEU A 81 7.09 -17.21 7.72
C LEU A 81 6.14 -16.86 8.89
N VAL A 82 5.15 -16.01 8.62
CA VAL A 82 4.12 -15.66 9.60
C VAL A 82 3.14 -16.83 9.72
N GLU A 83 2.97 -17.33 10.94
CA GLU A 83 1.98 -18.35 11.27
C GLU A 83 0.57 -17.74 11.38
N LYS A 84 -0.47 -18.51 11.02
CA LYS A 84 -1.86 -18.04 11.13
C LYS A 84 -2.19 -17.73 12.59
N GLY A 85 -2.69 -16.52 12.85
CA GLY A 85 -3.05 -16.05 14.20
C GLY A 85 -1.88 -15.45 15.01
N ALA A 86 -0.66 -15.41 14.46
CA ALA A 86 0.46 -14.73 15.09
C ALA A 86 0.24 -13.21 15.13
N ILE A 87 0.96 -12.52 16.03
CA ILE A 87 1.02 -11.06 16.07
C ILE A 87 1.55 -10.55 14.72
N GLY A 88 0.80 -9.68 14.06
CA GLY A 88 1.16 -9.12 12.76
C GLY A 88 -0.05 -8.56 12.01
N LEU A 89 0.11 -8.38 10.69
CA LEU A 89 -0.98 -7.97 9.82
C LEU A 89 -1.98 -9.13 9.68
N ASN A 90 -3.22 -8.93 10.12
CA ASN A 90 -4.29 -9.92 9.98
C ASN A 90 -4.81 -9.97 8.53
N HIS A 91 -5.39 -8.85 8.06
CA HIS A 91 -5.80 -8.66 6.67
C HIS A 91 -5.83 -7.17 6.33
N PHE A 92 -5.91 -6.86 5.05
CA PHE A 92 -6.22 -5.54 4.52
C PHE A 92 -7.07 -5.72 3.26
N ALA A 93 -7.86 -4.72 2.92
CA ALA A 93 -8.82 -4.82 1.82
C ALA A 93 -8.60 -3.71 0.79
N PHE A 94 -8.82 -4.06 -0.46
CA PHE A 94 -8.92 -3.10 -1.55
C PHE A 94 -10.39 -2.90 -1.90
N LYS A 95 -10.83 -1.65 -1.91
CA LYS A 95 -12.17 -1.29 -2.37
C LYS A 95 -12.20 -1.35 -3.89
N VAL A 96 -13.28 -1.92 -4.43
CA VAL A 96 -13.60 -1.92 -5.86
C VAL A 96 -14.92 -1.18 -6.10
N GLU A 97 -15.14 -0.78 -7.35
CA GLU A 97 -16.17 0.17 -7.76
C GLU A 97 -17.59 -0.37 -7.60
N SER A 98 -17.78 -1.69 -7.62
CA SER A 98 -19.09 -2.32 -7.53
C SER A 98 -19.01 -3.79 -7.15
N TYR A 99 -20.16 -4.38 -6.79
CA TYR A 99 -20.27 -5.82 -6.60
C TYR A 99 -19.93 -6.62 -7.87
N ARG A 100 -20.31 -6.13 -9.06
CA ARG A 100 -19.92 -6.76 -10.32
C ARG A 100 -18.39 -6.75 -10.52
N ALA A 101 -17.72 -5.66 -10.14
CA ALA A 101 -16.26 -5.59 -10.18
C ALA A 101 -15.63 -6.59 -9.21
N LEU A 102 -16.22 -6.76 -8.01
CA LEU A 102 -15.80 -7.77 -7.04
C LEU A 102 -15.97 -9.20 -7.59
N GLN A 103 -17.10 -9.53 -8.23
CA GLN A 103 -17.30 -10.82 -8.88
C GLN A 103 -16.27 -11.09 -9.99
N ALA A 104 -15.93 -10.07 -10.80
CA ALA A 104 -14.89 -10.18 -11.81
C ALA A 104 -13.51 -10.39 -11.19
N ALA A 105 -13.18 -9.72 -10.08
CA ALA A 105 -11.96 -9.94 -9.33
C ALA A 105 -11.89 -11.36 -8.74
N HIS A 106 -12.99 -11.85 -8.17
CA HIS A 106 -13.11 -13.22 -7.66
C HIS A 106 -12.85 -14.25 -8.76
N LYS A 107 -13.45 -14.08 -9.95
CA LYS A 107 -13.20 -14.97 -11.10
C LYS A 107 -11.71 -15.03 -11.46
N ARG A 108 -11.03 -13.88 -11.53
CA ARG A 108 -9.57 -13.83 -11.80
C ARG A 108 -8.76 -14.56 -10.74
N LEU A 109 -9.12 -14.42 -9.47
CA LEU A 109 -8.45 -15.12 -8.36
C LEU A 109 -8.60 -16.65 -8.49
N VAL A 110 -9.80 -17.13 -8.82
CA VAL A 110 -10.07 -18.55 -9.07
C VAL A 110 -9.27 -19.08 -10.27
N GLU A 111 -9.28 -18.36 -11.40
CA GLU A 111 -8.53 -18.73 -12.61
C GLU A 111 -7.02 -18.79 -12.35
N ALA A 112 -6.50 -17.87 -11.53
CA ALA A 112 -5.11 -17.85 -11.10
C ALA A 112 -4.77 -18.92 -10.04
N ARG A 113 -5.75 -19.72 -9.60
CA ARG A 113 -5.61 -20.71 -8.52
C ARG A 113 -5.05 -20.08 -7.24
N ALA A 114 -5.44 -18.84 -6.96
CA ALA A 114 -5.08 -18.17 -5.73
C ALA A 114 -5.76 -18.85 -4.54
N THR A 115 -5.09 -18.91 -3.39
CA THR A 115 -5.72 -19.36 -2.15
C THR A 115 -6.77 -18.34 -1.72
N ILE A 116 -8.01 -18.77 -1.54
CA ILE A 116 -9.10 -17.97 -1.01
C ILE A 116 -9.42 -18.52 0.39
N ASP A 117 -9.12 -17.76 1.44
CA ASP A 117 -9.35 -18.19 2.84
C ASP A 117 -10.83 -18.14 3.21
N HIS A 118 -11.53 -17.07 2.85
CA HIS A 118 -12.97 -16.91 3.10
C HIS A 118 -13.63 -16.05 2.02
N ILE A 119 -14.92 -16.30 1.79
CA ILE A 119 -15.78 -15.49 0.91
C ILE A 119 -16.87 -14.90 1.80
N VAL A 120 -16.87 -13.58 1.93
CA VAL A 120 -17.93 -12.84 2.62
C VAL A 120 -18.65 -12.00 1.57
N THR A 121 -19.64 -12.60 0.94
CA THR A 121 -20.59 -11.90 0.07
C THR A 121 -21.98 -12.23 0.57
N THR A 122 -22.74 -11.21 0.97
CA THR A 122 -24.18 -11.37 1.19
C THR A 122 -24.84 -11.70 -0.15
N ALA A 123 -25.69 -12.72 -0.15
CA ALA A 123 -26.51 -13.12 -1.29
C ALA A 123 -27.54 -12.02 -1.64
#